data_AF-A0A3M1AMC5-F1
#
_entry.id   AF-A0A3M1AMC5-F1
#
_cell.length_a   1.000
_cell.length_b   1.000
_cell.length_c   1.000
_cell.angle_alpha   90.00
_cell.angle_beta   90.00
_cell.angle_gamma   90.00
#
_symmetry.space_group_name_H-M   'P 1'
#
loop_
_entity.id
_entity.type
_entity.pdbx_description
1 polymer ?
#
loop_
_entity_poly.entity_id
_entity_poly.type
_entity_poly.pdbx_seq_one_letter_code
_entity_poly.pdbx_strand_id
1 'polypeptide(L)'
;MNISDKELAVLNDQLKHHMQVILKCTLPSEKYGRLLLASPPTSRYPYIYPRDTSCAVQFFRRVAGSRRGYDVAQQAFELIESMAHFMKDVQAESGHWGQRYSLDGEDKSIYKQEDNVAHGIAILCNYLLTARRLNKEVKNLDEFLESINRALDFSFNHYYEKEINLFHSTTSIHESAMEEGYTIWVNFTFLYALSLVHEIATWFHDKNIISSRYLDFRQNFLYSVSELFMNGERYIRRIDPYGRVDLRPDFTLLSPFYYGFLHYRSEMASSVQFIEKQLCDPELGMIMRYLPFYKDFATHVHAGNGPWLQYTAILAQYHYWAGNIQRGDELLSLIDKYTNERGEIPEHLSTCKRFETFIEKEWKTGLDFEKEFHKPILLDNVDFDKILEEANNMARSYEETGKKCMFLDKTSEEGGYIQFATPLMWSHVEYARALLVKSKDWWKIH
;
A
#
# COMPACT_ATOMS: atom_id res chain seq x y z
N MET A 1 14.34 -20.26 -15.56
CA MET A 1 15.60 -20.69 -14.93
C MET A 1 15.30 -21.03 -13.49
N ASN A 2 15.65 -22.22 -13.04
CA ASN A 2 15.48 -22.63 -11.65
C ASN A 2 16.64 -22.03 -10.84
N ILE A 3 16.34 -21.42 -9.69
CA ILE A 3 17.37 -21.08 -8.69
C ILE A 3 17.94 -22.39 -8.11
N SER A 4 19.21 -22.38 -7.73
CA SER A 4 19.83 -23.53 -7.05
C SER A 4 19.27 -23.72 -5.64
N ASP A 5 19.41 -24.92 -5.08
CA ASP A 5 18.97 -25.21 -3.69
C ASP A 5 19.66 -24.29 -2.67
N LYS A 6 20.93 -23.93 -2.93
CA LYS A 6 21.67 -22.98 -2.10
C LYS A 6 21.07 -21.57 -2.16
N GLU A 7 20.71 -21.10 -3.35
CA GLU A 7 20.06 -19.79 -3.52
C GLU A 7 18.66 -19.78 -2.92
N LEU A 8 17.92 -20.89 -3.00
CA LEU A 8 16.62 -21.06 -2.35
C LEU A 8 16.75 -21.03 -0.82
N ALA A 9 17.76 -21.71 -0.25
CA ALA A 9 18.02 -21.68 1.19
C ALA A 9 18.30 -20.26 1.70
N VAL A 10 19.16 -19.51 1.01
CA VAL A 10 19.44 -18.10 1.34
C VAL A 10 18.17 -17.25 1.26
N LEU A 11 17.37 -17.43 0.21
CA LEU A 11 16.11 -16.71 0.05
C LEU A 11 15.12 -17.07 1.17
N ASN A 12 15.02 -18.35 1.56
CA ASN A 12 14.17 -18.79 2.67
C ASN A 12 14.58 -18.13 4.00
N ASP A 13 15.89 -18.05 4.29
CA ASP A 13 16.38 -17.38 5.50
C ASP A 13 15.99 -15.90 5.52
N GLN A 14 16.14 -15.20 4.39
CA GLN A 14 15.75 -13.79 4.27
C GLN A 14 14.23 -13.60 4.39
N LEU A 15 13.43 -14.44 3.73
CA LEU A 15 11.96 -14.40 3.82
C LEU A 15 11.47 -14.70 5.23
N LYS A 16 12.11 -15.65 5.92
CA LYS A 16 11.81 -16.00 7.31
C LYS A 16 12.10 -14.85 8.25
N HIS A 17 13.21 -14.13 8.06
CA HIS A 17 13.51 -12.93 8.83
C HIS A 17 12.40 -11.87 8.70
N HIS A 18 12.00 -11.52 7.47
CA HIS A 18 10.93 -10.55 7.29
C HIS A 18 9.56 -11.04 7.77
N MET A 19 9.24 -12.33 7.57
CA MET A 19 8.01 -12.92 8.12
C MET A 19 7.98 -12.86 9.65
N GLN A 20 9.11 -13.05 10.33
CA GLN A 20 9.19 -12.89 11.79
C GLN A 20 8.85 -11.46 12.23
N VAL A 21 9.31 -10.43 11.50
CA VAL A 21 8.97 -9.05 11.81
C VAL A 21 7.49 -8.75 11.51
N ILE A 22 6.99 -9.25 10.37
CA ILE A 22 5.55 -9.15 10.02
C ILE A 22 4.69 -9.77 11.13
N LEU A 23 5.08 -10.93 11.67
CA LEU A 23 4.37 -11.57 12.78
C LEU A 23 4.40 -10.77 14.08
N LYS A 24 5.40 -9.91 14.33
CA LYS A 24 5.36 -8.96 15.46
C LYS A 24 4.30 -7.88 15.28
N CYS A 25 3.90 -7.61 14.04
CA CYS A 25 2.81 -6.70 13.68
C CYS A 25 1.47 -7.43 13.63
N THR A 26 1.30 -8.49 14.43
CA THR A 26 0.04 -9.22 14.50
C THR A 26 -0.44 -9.39 15.93
N LEU A 27 -1.74 -9.60 16.10
CA LEU A 27 -2.32 -9.97 17.39
C LEU A 27 -3.21 -11.21 17.27
N PRO A 28 -3.25 -12.06 18.31
CA PRO A 28 -4.16 -13.19 18.34
C PRO A 28 -5.62 -12.73 18.36
N SER A 29 -6.46 -13.47 17.66
CA SER A 29 -7.91 -13.33 17.67
C SER A 29 -8.53 -14.69 17.91
N GLU A 30 -9.44 -14.79 18.88
CA GLU A 30 -10.15 -16.06 19.14
C GLU A 30 -10.98 -16.51 17.93
N LYS A 31 -11.54 -15.56 17.18
CA LYS A 31 -12.40 -15.82 16.03
C LYS A 31 -11.62 -16.09 14.75
N TYR A 32 -10.56 -15.33 14.51
CA TYR A 32 -9.85 -15.35 13.22
C TYR A 32 -8.45 -15.95 13.30
N GLY A 33 -7.98 -16.37 14.48
CA GLY A 33 -6.61 -16.85 14.68
C GLY A 33 -5.63 -15.70 14.91
N ARG A 34 -5.23 -14.98 13.85
CA ARG A 34 -4.23 -13.91 13.95
C ARG A 34 -4.49 -12.78 12.95
N LEU A 35 -4.59 -11.55 13.44
CA LEU A 35 -4.87 -10.37 12.63
C LEU A 35 -3.64 -9.50 12.44
N LEU A 36 -3.52 -8.91 11.25
CA LEU A 36 -2.38 -8.11 10.80
C LEU A 36 -2.63 -6.62 11.03
N LEU A 37 -1.71 -5.99 11.75
CA LEU A 37 -1.68 -4.54 12.00
C LEU A 37 -0.63 -3.86 11.11
N ALA A 38 -0.81 -2.57 10.84
CA ALA A 38 0.19 -1.78 10.11
C ALA A 38 1.53 -1.69 10.86
N SER A 39 1.47 -1.59 12.20
CA SER A 39 2.64 -1.57 13.08
C SER A 39 2.36 -2.34 14.38
N PRO A 40 3.37 -2.64 15.21
CA PRO A 40 3.15 -3.39 16.45
C PRO A 40 2.14 -2.71 17.40
N PRO A 41 1.47 -3.47 18.29
CA PRO A 41 0.42 -2.96 19.18
C PRO A 41 0.83 -1.79 20.07
N THR A 42 2.13 -1.66 20.35
CA THR A 42 2.70 -0.59 21.18
C THR A 42 3.05 0.67 20.39
N SER A 43 2.76 0.71 19.09
CA SER A 43 3.03 1.82 18.17
C SER A 43 1.80 2.71 18.01
N ARG A 44 1.96 3.83 17.29
CA ARG A 44 0.88 4.77 16.92
C ARG A 44 -0.22 4.11 16.07
N TYR A 45 0.11 3.11 15.24
CA TYR A 45 -0.83 2.51 14.30
C TYR A 45 -1.13 1.03 14.60
N PRO A 46 -1.79 0.71 15.73
CA PRO A 46 -2.18 -0.66 16.06
C PRO A 46 -3.53 -1.02 15.41
N TYR A 47 -3.74 -0.59 14.16
CA TYR A 47 -5.00 -0.81 13.43
C TYR A 47 -4.79 -1.68 12.20
N ILE A 48 -5.89 -2.28 11.76
CA ILE A 48 -5.98 -3.05 10.53
C ILE A 48 -6.42 -2.11 9.42
N TYR A 49 -5.53 -1.85 8.46
CA TYR A 49 -5.82 -1.05 7.28
C TYR A 49 -6.09 -1.97 6.07
N PRO A 50 -7.20 -1.81 5.33
CA PRO A 50 -7.46 -2.59 4.12
C PRO A 50 -6.32 -2.48 3.10
N ARG A 51 -5.78 -1.27 2.87
CA ARG A 51 -4.62 -1.03 2.00
C ARG A 51 -3.40 -1.87 2.39
N ASP A 52 -2.90 -1.68 3.61
CA ASP A 52 -1.71 -2.39 4.12
C ASP A 52 -1.91 -3.91 4.09
N THR A 53 -3.11 -4.37 4.46
CA THR A 53 -3.49 -5.79 4.39
C THR A 53 -3.48 -6.30 2.95
N SER A 54 -4.00 -5.53 2.00
CA SER A 54 -4.01 -5.87 0.57
C SER A 54 -2.59 -6.03 0.02
N CYS A 55 -1.66 -5.16 0.41
CA CYS A 55 -0.26 -5.27 0.06
C CYS A 55 0.38 -6.55 0.64
N ALA A 56 0.08 -6.87 1.90
CA ALA A 56 0.58 -8.08 2.56
C ALA A 56 0.05 -9.36 1.90
N VAL A 57 -1.25 -9.44 1.59
CA VAL A 57 -1.83 -10.65 0.97
C VAL A 57 -1.34 -10.88 -0.47
N GLN A 58 -0.91 -9.84 -1.19
CA GLN A 58 -0.22 -10.00 -2.48
C GLN A 58 1.09 -10.79 -2.32
N PHE A 59 1.90 -10.43 -1.32
CA PHE A 59 3.10 -11.17 -0.97
C PHE A 59 2.77 -12.59 -0.50
N PHE A 60 1.81 -12.72 0.42
CA PHE A 60 1.43 -14.00 0.99
C PHE A 60 0.90 -14.97 -0.05
N ARG A 61 0.04 -14.53 -0.99
CA ARG A 61 -0.46 -15.35 -2.09
C ARG A 61 0.70 -15.93 -2.89
N ARG A 62 1.73 -15.12 -3.15
CA ARG A 62 2.89 -15.56 -3.92
C ARG A 62 3.68 -16.64 -3.19
N VAL A 63 4.03 -16.42 -1.92
CA VAL A 63 4.84 -17.39 -1.17
C VAL A 63 4.05 -18.67 -0.86
N ALA A 64 2.77 -18.55 -0.51
CA ALA A 64 1.90 -19.69 -0.24
C ALA A 64 1.62 -20.51 -1.51
N GLY A 65 1.37 -19.86 -2.64
CA GLY A 65 1.01 -20.52 -3.91
C GLY A 65 2.20 -20.97 -4.77
N SER A 66 3.44 -20.63 -4.40
CA SER A 66 4.63 -20.94 -5.19
C SER A 66 4.94 -22.44 -5.19
N ARG A 67 5.39 -22.95 -6.35
CA ARG A 67 5.88 -24.33 -6.50
C ARG A 67 7.28 -24.53 -5.93
N ARG A 68 7.97 -23.44 -5.55
CA ARG A 68 9.32 -23.49 -4.99
C ARG A 68 9.37 -23.97 -3.54
N GLY A 69 8.23 -23.97 -2.84
CA GLY A 69 8.13 -24.49 -1.47
C GLY A 69 8.86 -23.62 -0.44
N TYR A 70 8.43 -22.37 -0.27
CA TYR A 70 9.00 -21.46 0.72
C TYR A 70 8.66 -21.88 2.14
N ASP A 71 9.60 -21.73 3.08
CA ASP A 71 9.43 -22.16 4.48
C ASP A 71 8.29 -21.43 5.22
N VAL A 72 7.97 -20.21 4.76
CA VAL A 72 6.92 -19.35 5.32
C VAL A 72 5.56 -19.54 4.65
N ALA A 73 5.42 -20.49 3.72
CA ALA A 73 4.23 -20.66 2.89
C ALA A 73 2.96 -20.96 3.71
N GLN A 74 3.07 -21.82 4.72
CA GLN A 74 1.91 -22.20 5.55
C GLN A 74 1.45 -21.02 6.41
N GLN A 75 2.37 -20.31 7.07
CA GLN A 75 2.05 -19.12 7.86
C GLN A 75 1.45 -18.01 7.00
N ALA A 76 1.96 -17.83 5.77
CA ALA A 76 1.41 -16.88 4.83
C ALA A 76 -0.04 -17.22 4.46
N PHE A 77 -0.36 -18.50 4.20
CA PHE A 77 -1.73 -18.92 3.93
C PHE A 77 -2.66 -18.66 5.13
N GLU A 78 -2.24 -19.01 6.34
CA GLU A 78 -3.00 -18.79 7.57
C GLU A 78 -3.33 -17.30 7.77
N LEU A 79 -2.37 -16.41 7.51
CA LEU A 79 -2.60 -14.97 7.59
C LEU A 79 -3.57 -14.47 6.52
N ILE A 80 -3.48 -14.94 5.27
CA ILE A 80 -4.45 -14.57 4.22
C ILE A 80 -5.86 -15.01 4.61
N GLU A 81 -6.01 -16.23 5.09
CA GLU A 81 -7.30 -16.78 5.53
C GLU A 81 -7.89 -15.94 6.67
N SER A 82 -7.09 -15.69 7.70
CA SER A 82 -7.48 -14.87 8.86
C SER A 82 -7.95 -13.48 8.43
N MET A 83 -7.18 -12.82 7.58
CA MET A 83 -7.50 -11.47 7.10
C MET A 83 -8.70 -11.46 6.17
N ALA A 84 -8.89 -12.46 5.30
CA ALA A 84 -10.06 -12.52 4.43
C ALA A 84 -11.35 -12.72 5.23
N HIS A 85 -11.34 -13.59 6.25
CA HIS A 85 -12.50 -13.75 7.14
C HIS A 85 -12.78 -12.47 7.94
N PHE A 86 -11.76 -11.83 8.48
CA PHE A 86 -11.92 -10.55 9.16
C PHE A 86 -12.52 -9.49 8.24
N MET A 87 -11.94 -9.30 7.05
CA MET A 87 -12.41 -8.30 6.08
C MET A 87 -13.85 -8.59 5.62
N LYS A 88 -14.22 -9.85 5.37
CA LYS A 88 -15.61 -10.21 5.04
C LYS A 88 -16.58 -9.79 6.15
N ASP A 89 -16.20 -10.00 7.41
CA ASP A 89 -17.08 -9.80 8.56
C ASP A 89 -17.18 -8.32 8.99
N VAL A 90 -16.17 -7.49 8.72
CA VAL A 90 -16.20 -6.03 9.00
C VAL A 90 -16.70 -5.18 7.83
N GLN A 91 -17.05 -5.82 6.70
CA GLN A 91 -17.67 -5.11 5.58
C GLN A 91 -18.98 -4.47 6.04
N ALA A 92 -19.15 -3.18 5.77
CA ALA A 92 -20.41 -2.50 6.06
C ALA A 92 -21.55 -3.12 5.24
N GLU A 93 -22.79 -3.03 5.73
CA GLU A 93 -23.97 -3.57 5.04
C GLU A 93 -24.12 -3.04 3.60
N SER A 94 -23.70 -1.80 3.36
CA SER A 94 -23.69 -1.18 2.03
C SER A 94 -22.63 -1.74 1.07
N GLY A 95 -21.68 -2.53 1.55
CA GLY A 95 -20.65 -3.21 0.75
C GLY A 95 -19.26 -2.58 0.80
N HIS A 96 -19.07 -1.47 1.52
CA HIS A 96 -17.78 -0.77 1.59
C HIS A 96 -16.92 -1.21 2.78
N TRP A 97 -15.65 -0.82 2.72
CA TRP A 97 -14.72 -0.85 3.85
C TRP A 97 -14.24 0.58 4.14
N GLY A 98 -14.14 0.91 5.42
CA GLY A 98 -13.58 2.17 5.91
C GLY A 98 -12.06 2.23 5.77
N GLN A 99 -11.47 3.30 6.29
CA GLN A 99 -10.03 3.54 6.39
C GLN A 99 -9.30 2.47 7.22
N ARG A 100 -9.80 2.18 8.43
CA ARG A 100 -9.09 1.34 9.41
C ARG A 100 -10.03 0.76 10.47
N TYR A 101 -9.62 -0.39 11.01
CA TYR A 101 -10.40 -1.14 12.00
C TYR A 101 -9.58 -1.50 13.23
N SER A 102 -10.22 -1.56 14.39
CA SER A 102 -9.65 -2.21 15.58
C SER A 102 -9.76 -3.74 15.50
N LEU A 103 -9.14 -4.44 16.46
CA LEU A 103 -9.06 -5.90 16.48
C LEU A 103 -10.41 -6.62 16.63
N ASP A 104 -11.36 -5.97 17.29
CA ASP A 104 -12.73 -6.42 17.46
C ASP A 104 -13.61 -6.10 16.24
N GLY A 105 -13.07 -5.40 15.25
CA GLY A 105 -13.77 -5.04 14.02
C GLY A 105 -14.53 -3.71 14.08
N GLU A 106 -14.35 -2.90 15.12
CA GLU A 106 -14.93 -1.54 15.15
C GLU A 106 -14.28 -0.66 14.06
N ASP A 107 -15.12 0.10 13.35
CA ASP A 107 -14.66 1.07 12.37
C ASP A 107 -14.07 2.32 13.06
N LYS A 108 -12.75 2.46 12.94
CA LYS A 108 -11.95 3.56 13.50
C LYS A 108 -11.56 4.60 12.45
N SER A 109 -12.30 4.65 11.34
CA SER A 109 -12.03 5.56 10.22
C SER A 109 -12.27 7.02 10.57
N ILE A 110 -11.42 7.87 10.01
CA ILE A 110 -11.47 9.33 10.08
C ILE A 110 -11.52 9.90 8.67
N TYR A 111 -10.74 9.33 7.74
CA TYR A 111 -10.64 9.77 6.35
C TYR A 111 -11.53 8.95 5.41
N LYS A 112 -11.96 9.60 4.32
CA LYS A 112 -12.53 8.91 3.16
C LYS A 112 -11.43 8.16 2.42
N GLN A 113 -11.61 6.87 2.11
CA GLN A 113 -10.63 6.08 1.36
C GLN A 113 -11.30 5.16 0.36
N GLU A 114 -11.46 5.65 -0.88
CA GLU A 114 -12.22 4.96 -1.91
C GLU A 114 -11.50 3.70 -2.43
N ASP A 115 -10.16 3.71 -2.46
CA ASP A 115 -9.33 2.57 -2.85
C ASP A 115 -9.43 1.39 -1.86
N ASN A 116 -9.85 1.62 -0.60
CA ASN A 116 -10.05 0.53 0.36
C ASN A 116 -11.14 -0.45 -0.06
N VAL A 117 -12.11 -0.03 -0.88
CA VAL A 117 -13.11 -0.96 -1.40
C VAL A 117 -12.48 -1.93 -2.41
N ALA A 118 -11.62 -1.43 -3.29
CA ALA A 118 -10.85 -2.27 -4.20
C ALA A 118 -9.84 -3.17 -3.44
N HIS A 119 -9.20 -2.65 -2.40
CA HIS A 119 -8.31 -3.42 -1.53
C HIS A 119 -9.03 -4.55 -0.80
N GLY A 120 -10.23 -4.29 -0.26
CA GLY A 120 -11.09 -5.29 0.37
C GLY A 120 -11.45 -6.42 -0.60
N ILE A 121 -11.92 -6.08 -1.81
CA ILE A 121 -12.16 -7.06 -2.88
C ILE A 121 -10.91 -7.89 -3.15
N ALA A 122 -9.76 -7.24 -3.32
CA ALA A 122 -8.50 -7.91 -3.60
C ALA A 122 -8.08 -8.87 -2.49
N ILE A 123 -8.33 -8.55 -1.21
CA ILE A 123 -8.04 -9.45 -0.09
C ILE A 123 -8.85 -10.73 -0.19
N LEU A 124 -10.16 -10.60 -0.40
CA LEU A 124 -11.05 -11.76 -0.53
C LEU A 124 -10.67 -12.61 -1.75
N CYS A 125 -10.44 -11.99 -2.90
CA CYS A 125 -10.05 -12.72 -4.12
C CYS A 125 -8.70 -13.43 -3.96
N ASN A 126 -7.69 -12.78 -3.36
CA ASN A 126 -6.39 -13.41 -3.17
C ASN A 126 -6.48 -14.62 -2.23
N TYR A 127 -7.34 -14.61 -1.20
CA TYR A 127 -7.62 -15.80 -0.38
C TYR A 127 -8.21 -16.93 -1.21
N LEU A 128 -9.33 -16.68 -1.90
CA LEU A 128 -10.04 -17.69 -2.69
C LEU A 128 -9.14 -18.32 -3.77
N LEU A 129 -8.37 -17.50 -4.49
CA LEU A 129 -7.43 -17.97 -5.51
C LEU A 129 -6.28 -18.78 -4.89
N THR A 130 -5.78 -18.40 -3.72
CA THR A 130 -4.73 -19.15 -3.02
C THR A 130 -5.24 -20.48 -2.49
N ALA A 131 -6.43 -20.50 -1.86
CA ALA A 131 -7.06 -21.73 -1.40
C ALA A 131 -7.29 -22.70 -2.56
N ARG A 132 -7.80 -22.20 -3.69
CA ARG A 132 -7.98 -22.98 -4.93
C ARG A 132 -6.66 -23.54 -5.45
N ARG A 133 -5.59 -22.74 -5.47
CA ARG A 133 -4.26 -23.13 -5.93
C ARG A 133 -3.65 -24.25 -5.07
N LEU A 134 -3.97 -24.26 -3.78
CA LEU A 134 -3.54 -25.24 -2.78
C LEU A 134 -4.51 -26.42 -2.62
N ASN A 135 -5.61 -26.46 -3.39
CA ASN A 135 -6.69 -27.44 -3.25
C ASN A 135 -7.27 -27.49 -1.82
N LYS A 136 -7.40 -26.34 -1.16
CA LYS A 136 -8.06 -26.20 0.13
C LYS A 136 -9.52 -25.83 -0.07
N GLU A 137 -10.39 -26.44 0.73
CA GLU A 137 -11.82 -26.11 0.77
C GLU A 137 -12.01 -24.73 1.42
N VAL A 138 -12.87 -23.91 0.83
CA VAL A 138 -13.30 -22.64 1.42
C VAL A 138 -14.70 -22.82 2.00
N LYS A 139 -14.80 -22.74 3.33
CA LYS A 139 -16.09 -22.72 4.01
C LYS A 139 -16.79 -21.39 3.69
N ASN A 140 -18.10 -21.46 3.47
CA ASN A 140 -18.94 -20.30 3.16
C ASN A 140 -18.48 -19.52 1.91
N LEU A 141 -18.02 -20.24 0.87
CA LEU A 141 -17.61 -19.65 -0.41
C LEU A 141 -18.63 -18.63 -0.94
N ASP A 142 -19.92 -18.95 -0.86
CA ASP A 142 -20.98 -18.08 -1.40
C ASP A 142 -21.03 -16.73 -0.67
N GLU A 143 -20.80 -16.68 0.65
CA GLU A 143 -20.74 -15.42 1.42
C GLU A 143 -19.56 -14.53 0.97
N PHE A 144 -18.41 -15.13 0.63
CA PHE A 144 -17.27 -14.37 0.09
C PHE A 144 -17.59 -13.78 -1.28
N LEU A 145 -18.22 -14.56 -2.16
CA LEU A 145 -18.62 -14.11 -3.50
C LEU A 145 -19.68 -13.00 -3.43
N GLU A 146 -20.63 -13.12 -2.51
CA GLU A 146 -21.63 -12.08 -2.24
C GLU A 146 -20.98 -10.80 -1.69
N SER A 147 -20.02 -10.92 -0.78
CA SER A 147 -19.26 -9.77 -0.25
C SER A 147 -18.50 -9.03 -1.35
N ILE A 148 -17.86 -9.77 -2.27
CA ILE A 148 -17.23 -9.21 -3.47
C ILE A 148 -18.26 -8.48 -4.35
N ASN A 149 -19.41 -9.10 -4.63
CA ASN A 149 -20.43 -8.49 -5.48
C ASN A 149 -21.01 -7.21 -4.87
N ARG A 150 -21.30 -7.21 -3.56
CA ARG A 150 -21.78 -6.01 -2.84
C ARG A 150 -20.76 -4.87 -2.90
N ALA A 151 -19.48 -5.17 -2.75
CA ALA A 151 -18.43 -4.16 -2.86
C ALA A 151 -18.33 -3.55 -4.26
N LEU A 152 -18.52 -4.35 -5.30
CA LEU A 152 -18.62 -3.85 -6.68
C LEU A 152 -19.87 -2.97 -6.84
N ASP A 153 -21.04 -3.42 -6.36
CA ASP A 153 -22.27 -2.62 -6.40
C ASP A 153 -22.06 -1.26 -5.74
N PHE A 154 -21.45 -1.23 -4.56
CA PHE A 154 -21.11 0.01 -3.87
C PHE A 154 -20.17 0.90 -4.69
N SER A 155 -19.06 0.35 -5.17
CA SER A 155 -18.03 1.12 -5.90
C SER A 155 -18.59 1.79 -7.14
N PHE A 156 -19.43 1.08 -7.91
CA PHE A 156 -20.03 1.62 -9.13
C PHE A 156 -21.12 2.66 -8.88
N ASN A 157 -21.80 2.58 -7.73
CA ASN A 157 -22.85 3.52 -7.38
C ASN A 157 -22.32 4.80 -6.70
N HIS A 158 -21.14 4.74 -6.09
CA HIS A 158 -20.63 5.83 -5.24
C HIS A 158 -19.35 6.49 -5.76
N TYR A 159 -18.49 5.77 -6.47
CA TYR A 159 -17.15 6.26 -6.83
C TYR A 159 -16.90 6.31 -8.33
N TYR A 160 -17.62 5.50 -9.12
CA TYR A 160 -17.41 5.41 -10.55
C TYR A 160 -18.14 6.51 -11.32
N GLU A 161 -17.40 7.27 -12.11
CA GLU A 161 -17.91 8.35 -12.96
C GLU A 161 -17.95 7.89 -14.42
N LYS A 162 -19.16 7.56 -14.90
CA LYS A 162 -19.37 6.93 -16.22
C LYS A 162 -18.96 7.82 -17.39
N GLU A 163 -19.03 9.14 -17.24
CA GLU A 163 -18.75 10.12 -18.28
C GLU A 163 -17.28 10.14 -18.69
N ILE A 164 -16.38 9.79 -17.77
CA ILE A 164 -14.93 9.76 -17.99
C ILE A 164 -14.34 8.35 -17.81
N ASN A 165 -15.16 7.38 -17.40
CA ASN A 165 -14.80 5.98 -17.16
C ASN A 165 -13.65 5.82 -16.13
N LEU A 166 -13.73 6.53 -15.01
CA LEU A 166 -12.74 6.49 -13.92
C LEU A 166 -13.44 6.47 -12.55
N PHE A 167 -12.73 5.95 -11.54
CA PHE A 167 -13.12 6.03 -10.14
C PHE A 167 -12.53 7.29 -9.51
N HIS A 168 -13.40 8.09 -8.90
CA HIS A 168 -13.05 9.26 -8.13
C HIS A 168 -12.47 8.87 -6.76
N SER A 169 -11.53 9.66 -6.26
CA SER A 169 -10.95 9.55 -4.93
C SER A 169 -10.81 10.91 -4.25
N THR A 170 -10.78 10.91 -2.93
CA THR A 170 -10.54 12.11 -2.13
C THR A 170 -9.16 12.09 -1.48
N THR A 171 -8.74 10.96 -0.90
CA THR A 171 -7.45 10.88 -0.15
C THR A 171 -6.49 9.79 -0.60
N SER A 172 -6.98 8.69 -1.19
CA SER A 172 -6.17 7.59 -1.75
C SER A 172 -5.05 7.12 -0.78
N ILE A 173 -3.96 6.57 -1.32
CA ILE A 173 -2.79 6.03 -0.60
C ILE A 173 -2.08 7.04 0.31
N HIS A 174 -2.14 8.33 0.01
CA HIS A 174 -1.44 9.34 0.79
C HIS A 174 -2.24 9.86 1.97
N GLU A 175 -3.52 9.49 2.07
CA GLU A 175 -4.47 10.00 3.06
C GLU A 175 -4.56 11.53 3.07
N SER A 176 -4.39 12.18 1.90
CA SER A 176 -4.29 13.65 1.80
C SER A 176 -5.08 14.21 0.61
N ALA A 177 -5.48 15.48 0.72
CA ALA A 177 -6.25 16.19 -0.31
C ALA A 177 -5.55 16.32 -1.67
N MET A 178 -4.25 16.04 -1.75
CA MET A 178 -3.54 16.02 -3.03
C MET A 178 -4.00 14.91 -3.97
N GLU A 179 -4.78 13.95 -3.46
CA GLU A 179 -5.32 12.82 -4.19
C GLU A 179 -6.76 13.06 -4.66
N GLU A 180 -7.34 14.24 -4.37
CA GLU A 180 -8.70 14.56 -4.80
C GLU A 180 -8.80 14.59 -6.34
N GLY A 181 -9.76 13.85 -6.90
CA GLY A 181 -9.95 13.68 -8.34
C GLY A 181 -9.78 12.23 -8.77
N TYR A 182 -9.11 12.00 -9.91
CA TYR A 182 -8.91 10.67 -10.48
C TYR A 182 -7.43 10.32 -10.47
N THR A 183 -7.01 9.54 -9.47
CA THR A 183 -5.60 9.20 -9.28
C THR A 183 -5.26 7.90 -10.00
N ILE A 184 -4.01 7.83 -10.47
CA ILE A 184 -3.49 6.61 -11.10
C ILE A 184 -3.51 5.45 -10.11
N TRP A 185 -3.25 5.71 -8.83
CA TRP A 185 -3.27 4.69 -7.79
C TRP A 185 -4.65 4.04 -7.65
N VAL A 186 -5.70 4.83 -7.39
CA VAL A 186 -7.06 4.31 -7.17
C VAL A 186 -7.55 3.54 -8.39
N ASN A 187 -7.34 4.09 -9.59
CA ASN A 187 -7.86 3.48 -10.81
C ASN A 187 -7.13 2.18 -11.17
N PHE A 188 -5.80 2.09 -10.98
CA PHE A 188 -5.11 0.81 -11.14
C PHE A 188 -5.41 -0.19 -10.01
N THR A 189 -5.76 0.28 -8.81
CA THR A 189 -6.23 -0.58 -7.71
C THR A 189 -7.58 -1.21 -8.04
N PHE A 190 -8.54 -0.44 -8.58
CA PHE A 190 -9.81 -0.97 -9.07
C PHE A 190 -9.62 -1.93 -10.25
N LEU A 191 -8.72 -1.61 -11.18
CA LEU A 191 -8.40 -2.49 -12.30
C LEU A 191 -7.79 -3.82 -11.83
N TYR A 192 -6.95 -3.78 -10.80
CA TYR A 192 -6.41 -4.94 -10.12
C TYR A 192 -7.51 -5.80 -9.51
N ALA A 193 -8.39 -5.19 -8.70
CA ALA A 193 -9.51 -5.86 -8.07
C ALA A 193 -10.45 -6.51 -9.11
N LEU A 194 -10.84 -5.77 -10.15
CA LEU A 194 -11.69 -6.27 -11.24
C LEU A 194 -11.05 -7.44 -11.99
N SER A 195 -9.73 -7.42 -12.18
CA SER A 195 -9.02 -8.52 -12.83
C SER A 195 -8.99 -9.78 -11.95
N LEU A 196 -8.82 -9.63 -10.64
CA LEU A 196 -8.95 -10.75 -9.69
C LEU A 196 -10.38 -11.31 -9.64
N VAL A 197 -11.38 -10.42 -9.66
CA VAL A 197 -12.80 -10.80 -9.73
C VAL A 197 -13.08 -11.62 -10.99
N HIS A 198 -12.51 -11.23 -12.13
CA HIS A 198 -12.64 -11.99 -13.37
C HIS A 198 -12.03 -13.40 -13.28
N GLU A 199 -10.86 -13.53 -12.65
CA GLU A 199 -10.24 -14.84 -12.37
C GLU A 199 -11.14 -15.70 -11.45
N ILE A 200 -11.68 -15.11 -10.38
CA ILE A 200 -12.63 -15.76 -9.46
C ILE A 200 -13.89 -16.23 -10.19
N ALA A 201 -14.52 -15.35 -10.96
CA ALA A 201 -15.75 -15.69 -11.69
C ALA A 201 -15.54 -16.82 -12.70
N THR A 202 -14.34 -16.90 -13.30
CA THR A 202 -13.97 -18.02 -14.19
C THR A 202 -13.91 -19.34 -13.42
N TRP A 203 -13.23 -19.36 -12.26
CA TRP A 203 -13.05 -20.58 -11.47
C TRP A 203 -14.31 -21.04 -10.74
N PHE A 204 -15.19 -20.12 -10.38
CA PHE A 204 -16.42 -20.38 -9.64
C PHE A 204 -17.68 -20.02 -10.45
N HIS A 205 -17.62 -20.17 -11.79
CA HIS A 205 -18.68 -19.78 -12.71
C HIS A 205 -20.03 -20.43 -12.41
N ASP A 206 -20.03 -21.69 -11.96
CA ASP A 206 -21.26 -22.43 -11.60
C ASP A 206 -22.07 -21.76 -10.49
N LYS A 207 -21.45 -20.88 -9.69
CA LYS A 207 -22.14 -20.14 -8.62
C LYS A 207 -22.99 -19.00 -9.16
N ASN A 208 -22.55 -18.36 -10.25
CA ASN A 208 -23.25 -17.24 -10.88
C ASN A 208 -23.69 -16.11 -9.92
N ILE A 209 -22.87 -15.83 -8.88
CA ILE A 209 -23.15 -14.79 -7.86
C ILE A 209 -22.64 -13.42 -8.31
N ILE A 210 -21.45 -13.38 -8.93
CA ILE A 210 -20.83 -12.12 -9.38
C ILE A 210 -21.50 -11.69 -10.69
N SER A 211 -22.08 -10.49 -10.69
CA SER A 211 -22.78 -9.97 -11.86
C SER A 211 -21.87 -9.83 -13.09
N SER A 212 -22.32 -10.36 -14.24
CA SER A 212 -21.59 -10.31 -15.52
C SER A 212 -21.23 -8.89 -15.97
N ARG A 213 -22.03 -7.89 -15.59
CA ARG A 213 -21.75 -6.47 -15.89
C ARG A 213 -20.34 -6.02 -15.49
N TYR A 214 -19.81 -6.56 -14.39
CA TYR A 214 -18.48 -6.24 -13.89
C TYR A 214 -17.37 -6.94 -14.67
N LEU A 215 -17.66 -8.15 -15.14
CA LEU A 215 -16.74 -8.94 -15.94
C LEU A 215 -16.54 -8.30 -17.31
N ASP A 216 -17.64 -7.84 -17.91
CA ASP A 216 -17.63 -7.13 -19.19
C ASP A 216 -16.98 -5.75 -19.07
N PHE A 217 -17.21 -5.05 -17.96
CA PHE A 217 -16.63 -3.73 -17.69
C PHE A 217 -15.10 -3.74 -17.64
N ARG A 218 -14.49 -4.77 -17.05
CA ARG A 218 -13.04 -4.87 -16.83
C ARG A 218 -12.23 -4.63 -18.11
N GLN A 219 -12.69 -5.15 -19.25
CA GLN A 219 -11.97 -4.99 -20.51
C GLN A 219 -11.98 -3.54 -21.02
N ASN A 220 -13.11 -2.85 -20.91
CA ASN A 220 -13.21 -1.44 -21.29
C ASN A 220 -12.43 -0.54 -20.33
N PHE A 221 -12.48 -0.86 -19.04
CA PHE A 221 -11.78 -0.10 -18.01
C PHE A 221 -10.25 -0.19 -18.14
N LEU A 222 -9.72 -1.38 -18.48
CA LEU A 222 -8.28 -1.55 -18.76
C LEU A 222 -7.78 -0.57 -19.83
N TYR A 223 -8.53 -0.43 -20.92
CA TYR A 223 -8.20 0.50 -21.98
C TYR A 223 -8.23 1.94 -21.48
N SER A 224 -9.33 2.37 -20.84
CA SER A 224 -9.45 3.75 -20.34
C SER A 224 -8.36 4.12 -19.34
N VAL A 225 -8.06 3.27 -18.36
CA VAL A 225 -6.99 3.53 -17.38
C VAL A 225 -5.61 3.59 -18.04
N SER A 226 -5.34 2.73 -19.02
CA SER A 226 -4.05 2.72 -19.71
C SER A 226 -3.84 3.97 -20.58
N GLU A 227 -4.89 4.47 -21.23
CA GLU A 227 -4.80 5.64 -22.11
C GLU A 227 -4.90 6.97 -21.35
N LEU A 228 -5.85 7.12 -20.43
CA LEU A 228 -6.14 8.40 -19.77
C LEU A 228 -5.01 8.85 -18.83
N PHE A 229 -4.26 7.90 -18.27
CA PHE A 229 -3.11 8.21 -17.42
C PHE A 229 -1.80 8.35 -18.20
N MET A 230 -1.82 8.27 -19.53
CA MET A 230 -0.65 8.51 -20.37
C MET A 230 -0.58 9.97 -20.83
N ASN A 231 0.58 10.60 -20.69
CA ASN A 231 0.82 11.92 -21.28
C ASN A 231 2.21 11.99 -21.93
N GLY A 232 2.22 11.85 -23.26
CA GLY A 232 3.45 11.74 -24.03
C GLY A 232 4.18 10.43 -23.69
N GLU A 233 5.41 10.55 -23.21
CA GLU A 233 6.30 9.39 -22.99
C GLU A 233 6.26 8.86 -21.54
N ARG A 234 5.30 9.27 -20.70
CA ARG A 234 5.22 8.85 -19.30
C ARG A 234 3.81 8.92 -18.72
N TYR A 235 3.62 8.25 -17.59
CA TYR A 235 2.38 8.31 -16.82
C TYR A 235 2.23 9.65 -16.07
N ILE A 236 0.98 10.01 -15.79
CA ILE A 236 0.57 11.13 -14.93
C ILE A 236 0.02 10.59 -13.61
N ARG A 237 0.14 11.38 -12.53
CA ARG A 237 -0.31 10.92 -11.21
C ARG A 237 -1.82 11.04 -11.02
N ARG A 238 -2.44 12.06 -11.64
CA ARG A 238 -3.82 12.45 -11.35
C ARG A 238 -4.42 13.34 -12.43
N ILE A 239 -5.72 13.22 -12.63
CA ILE A 239 -6.58 14.24 -13.26
C ILE A 239 -7.41 14.86 -12.14
N ASP A 240 -7.28 16.17 -11.91
CA ASP A 240 -8.00 16.83 -10.81
C ASP A 240 -9.51 16.97 -11.09
N PRO A 241 -10.34 17.38 -10.11
CA PRO A 241 -11.79 17.51 -10.30
C PRO A 241 -12.21 18.49 -11.40
N TYR A 242 -11.31 19.37 -11.84
CA TYR A 242 -11.53 20.33 -12.92
C TYR A 242 -11.04 19.83 -14.28
N GLY A 243 -10.61 18.57 -14.36
CA GLY A 243 -10.08 17.96 -15.58
C GLY A 243 -8.64 18.36 -15.91
N ARG A 244 -7.91 19.00 -14.98
CA ARG A 244 -6.52 19.40 -15.19
C ARG A 244 -5.59 18.23 -14.87
N VAL A 245 -4.66 17.99 -15.79
CA VAL A 245 -3.63 16.96 -15.63
C VAL A 245 -2.57 17.42 -14.63
N ASP A 246 -2.34 16.61 -13.59
CA ASP A 246 -1.29 16.83 -12.60
C ASP A 246 -0.03 16.05 -12.99
N LEU A 247 1.00 16.79 -13.40
CA LEU A 247 2.27 16.27 -13.89
C LEU A 247 3.35 16.13 -12.82
N ARG A 248 3.05 16.50 -11.57
CA ARG A 248 4.02 16.51 -10.48
C ARG A 248 4.54 15.10 -10.18
N PRO A 249 5.79 14.98 -9.70
CA PRO A 249 6.36 13.69 -9.36
C PRO A 249 5.66 13.09 -8.15
N ASP A 250 5.35 11.80 -8.26
CA ASP A 250 4.72 11.00 -7.22
C ASP A 250 5.13 9.54 -7.42
N PHE A 251 5.37 8.79 -6.35
CA PHE A 251 5.72 7.38 -6.45
C PHE A 251 4.58 6.56 -7.08
N THR A 252 3.33 7.04 -6.99
CA THR A 252 2.15 6.39 -7.59
C THR A 252 2.26 6.21 -9.11
N LEU A 253 3.18 6.87 -9.79
CA LEU A 253 3.52 6.58 -11.18
C LEU A 253 4.01 5.13 -11.39
N LEU A 254 4.41 4.42 -10.33
CA LEU A 254 4.71 2.98 -10.33
C LEU A 254 3.45 2.09 -10.32
N SER A 255 2.24 2.63 -10.18
CA SER A 255 0.99 1.84 -10.10
C SER A 255 0.81 0.83 -11.23
N PRO A 256 1.07 1.16 -12.51
CA PRO A 256 0.98 0.19 -13.60
C PRO A 256 1.91 -1.01 -13.39
N PHE A 257 3.14 -0.78 -12.92
CA PHE A 257 4.07 -1.85 -12.55
C PHE A 257 3.59 -2.63 -11.33
N TYR A 258 3.26 -1.91 -10.25
CA TYR A 258 2.93 -2.47 -8.94
C TYR A 258 1.75 -3.44 -9.01
N TYR A 259 0.73 -3.07 -9.79
CA TYR A 259 -0.47 -3.86 -10.02
C TYR A 259 -0.36 -4.82 -11.21
N GLY A 260 0.76 -4.85 -11.94
CA GLY A 260 1.04 -5.84 -12.98
C GLY A 260 0.47 -5.54 -14.38
N PHE A 261 0.15 -4.28 -14.67
CA PHE A 261 -0.42 -3.79 -15.93
C PHE A 261 0.62 -3.00 -16.76
N LEU A 262 1.54 -3.72 -17.40
CA LEU A 262 2.69 -3.14 -18.10
C LEU A 262 2.56 -3.19 -19.63
N HIS A 263 1.49 -2.57 -20.16
CA HIS A 263 1.28 -2.45 -21.61
C HIS A 263 2.36 -1.55 -22.26
N TYR A 264 2.68 -0.44 -21.61
CA TYR A 264 3.60 0.60 -22.09
C TYR A 264 4.93 0.55 -21.33
N ARG A 265 5.83 -0.33 -21.78
CA ARG A 265 7.11 -0.59 -21.08
C ARG A 265 8.09 0.57 -21.17
N SER A 266 8.16 1.23 -22.31
CA SER A 266 9.07 2.36 -22.53
C SER A 266 8.66 3.54 -21.64
N GLU A 267 7.35 3.79 -21.58
CA GLU A 267 6.73 4.86 -20.82
C GLU A 267 6.82 4.60 -19.31
N MET A 268 6.71 3.33 -18.90
CA MET A 268 7.04 2.92 -17.54
C MET A 268 8.51 3.21 -17.22
N ALA A 269 9.45 2.89 -18.11
CA ALA A 269 10.87 3.20 -17.90
C ALA A 269 11.14 4.70 -17.80
N SER A 270 10.51 5.52 -18.65
CA SER A 270 10.56 6.98 -18.56
C SER A 270 9.96 7.51 -17.25
N SER A 271 8.86 6.91 -16.79
CA SER A 271 8.23 7.28 -15.51
C SER A 271 9.14 6.94 -14.32
N VAL A 272 9.83 5.79 -14.36
CA VAL A 272 10.83 5.42 -13.34
C VAL A 272 12.02 6.38 -13.33
N GLN A 273 12.57 6.71 -14.51
CA GLN A 273 13.65 7.70 -14.61
C GLN A 273 13.22 9.06 -14.07
N PHE A 274 11.98 9.47 -14.33
CA PHE A 274 11.40 10.69 -13.78
C PHE A 274 11.29 10.64 -12.26
N ILE A 275 10.78 9.54 -11.69
CA ILE A 275 10.71 9.31 -10.24
C ILE A 275 12.11 9.37 -9.62
N GLU A 276 13.09 8.63 -10.13
CA GLU A 276 14.45 8.63 -9.56
C GLU A 276 15.10 10.01 -9.63
N LYS A 277 14.88 10.74 -10.72
CA LYS A 277 15.42 12.09 -10.88
C LYS A 277 14.79 13.11 -9.93
N GLN A 278 13.49 12.99 -9.66
CA GLN A 278 12.74 14.01 -8.92
C GLN A 278 12.54 13.70 -7.43
N LEU A 279 12.43 12.41 -7.08
CA LEU A 279 12.04 11.97 -5.74
C LEU A 279 13.18 11.34 -4.95
N CYS A 280 14.36 11.16 -5.54
CA CYS A 280 15.52 10.69 -4.77
C CYS A 280 15.93 11.76 -3.75
N ASP A 281 15.95 11.40 -2.48
CA ASP A 281 16.41 12.30 -1.43
C ASP A 281 17.93 12.54 -1.60
N PRO A 282 18.38 13.80 -1.67
CA PRO A 282 19.80 14.09 -1.88
C PRO A 282 20.67 13.75 -0.67
N GLU A 283 20.08 13.71 0.54
CA GLU A 283 20.82 13.52 1.79
C GLU A 283 20.76 12.08 2.27
N LEU A 284 19.55 11.51 2.30
CA LEU A 284 19.31 10.18 2.84
C LEU A 284 19.36 9.09 1.77
N GLY A 285 19.37 9.48 0.49
CA GLY A 285 19.11 8.57 -0.63
C GLY A 285 17.66 8.08 -0.63
N MET A 286 17.36 7.11 -1.50
CA MET A 286 16.02 6.49 -1.60
C MET A 286 14.94 7.47 -2.05
N ILE A 287 13.70 6.99 -2.30
CA ILE A 287 12.65 7.84 -2.88
C ILE A 287 11.62 8.33 -1.85
N MET A 288 11.23 9.58 -1.99
CA MET A 288 10.12 10.23 -1.28
C MET A 288 8.77 9.85 -1.91
N ARG A 289 7.67 10.07 -1.18
CA ARG A 289 6.29 9.94 -1.72
C ARG A 289 6.07 10.87 -2.93
N TYR A 290 6.39 12.13 -2.71
CA TYR A 290 6.22 13.27 -3.60
C TYR A 290 7.12 14.41 -3.10
N LEU A 291 7.21 15.50 -3.87
CA LEU A 291 7.98 16.68 -3.46
C LEU A 291 7.27 17.48 -2.36
N PRO A 292 8.00 18.04 -1.37
CA PRO A 292 7.42 18.71 -0.21
C PRO A 292 7.11 20.17 -0.50
N PHE A 293 6.09 20.43 -1.32
CA PHE A 293 5.62 21.78 -1.58
C PHE A 293 4.95 22.35 -0.31
N TYR A 294 5.73 22.84 0.65
CA TYR A 294 5.25 23.26 1.97
C TYR A 294 4.16 24.36 1.96
N LYS A 295 4.08 25.14 0.87
CA LYS A 295 3.04 26.15 0.65
C LYS A 295 1.76 25.60 0.02
N ASP A 296 1.82 24.40 -0.54
CA ASP A 296 0.64 23.71 -1.05
C ASP A 296 -0.08 23.05 0.12
N PHE A 297 -1.27 23.55 0.42
CA PHE A 297 -2.09 23.04 1.52
C PHE A 297 -2.46 21.56 1.35
N ALA A 298 -2.58 21.09 0.10
CA ALA A 298 -2.91 19.71 -0.17
C ALA A 298 -1.76 18.73 0.14
N THR A 299 -0.52 19.23 0.29
CA THR A 299 0.68 18.41 0.48
C THR A 299 1.03 18.26 1.97
N HIS A 300 1.10 17.02 2.45
CA HIS A 300 1.45 16.70 3.84
C HIS A 300 2.92 16.30 3.96
N VAL A 301 3.67 17.04 4.77
CA VAL A 301 5.11 16.81 4.96
C VAL A 301 5.40 15.92 6.18
N HIS A 302 4.39 15.59 6.98
CA HIS A 302 4.38 14.76 8.20
C HIS A 302 5.75 14.45 8.81
N ALA A 303 6.07 15.11 9.91
CA ALA A 303 7.31 14.89 10.64
C ALA A 303 8.59 15.12 9.80
N GLY A 304 8.49 16.01 8.82
CA GLY A 304 9.58 16.37 7.93
C GLY A 304 9.65 15.49 6.70
N ASN A 305 9.93 16.08 5.54
CA ASN A 305 10.00 15.31 4.30
C ASN A 305 11.21 14.37 4.27
N GLY A 306 11.05 13.22 3.61
CA GLY A 306 12.16 12.33 3.28
C GLY A 306 11.68 10.99 2.71
N PRO A 307 12.60 10.01 2.57
CA PRO A 307 12.31 8.79 1.84
C PRO A 307 11.40 7.83 2.60
N TRP A 308 10.69 7.01 1.83
CA TRP A 308 9.75 5.99 2.30
C TRP A 308 10.24 4.62 1.81
N LEU A 309 10.40 3.69 2.75
CA LEU A 309 11.20 2.49 2.51
C LEU A 309 10.42 1.45 1.71
N GLN A 310 9.10 1.33 1.92
CA GLN A 310 8.22 0.51 1.10
C GLN A 310 8.22 0.95 -0.36
N TYR A 311 8.20 2.25 -0.65
CA TYR A 311 8.20 2.77 -2.04
C TYR A 311 9.56 2.56 -2.70
N THR A 312 10.63 2.71 -1.94
CA THR A 312 11.99 2.39 -2.39
C THR A 312 12.14 0.89 -2.70
N ALA A 313 11.54 0.01 -1.89
CA ALA A 313 11.51 -1.42 -2.16
C ALA A 313 10.67 -1.76 -3.40
N ILE A 314 9.56 -1.06 -3.67
CA ILE A 314 8.79 -1.20 -4.91
C ILE A 314 9.61 -0.73 -6.13
N LEU A 315 10.38 0.33 -6.01
CA LEU A 315 11.31 0.76 -7.06
C LEU A 315 12.40 -0.31 -7.31
N ALA A 316 12.93 -0.94 -6.25
CA ALA A 316 13.86 -2.06 -6.38
C ALA A 316 13.21 -3.26 -7.08
N GLN A 317 11.95 -3.58 -6.78
CA GLN A 317 11.17 -4.60 -7.51
C GLN A 317 11.14 -4.29 -9.02
N TYR A 318 10.89 -3.04 -9.41
CA TYR A 318 10.90 -2.63 -10.82
C TYR A 318 12.28 -2.85 -11.46
N HIS A 319 13.36 -2.41 -10.81
CA HIS A 319 14.71 -2.58 -11.36
C HIS A 319 15.09 -4.05 -11.53
N TYR A 320 14.76 -4.91 -10.57
CA TYR A 320 14.96 -6.35 -10.73
C TYR A 320 14.14 -6.94 -11.89
N TRP A 321 12.89 -6.53 -12.03
CA TRP A 321 12.03 -6.97 -13.14
C TRP A 321 12.56 -6.51 -14.51
N ALA A 322 13.07 -5.28 -14.59
CA ALA A 322 13.67 -4.70 -15.80
C ALA A 322 15.08 -5.27 -16.11
N GLY A 323 15.62 -6.13 -15.24
CA GLY A 323 16.96 -6.72 -15.40
C GLY A 323 18.10 -5.84 -14.90
N ASN A 324 17.82 -4.71 -14.28
CA ASN A 324 18.80 -3.81 -13.66
C ASN A 324 19.15 -4.27 -12.23
N ILE A 325 19.78 -5.45 -12.13
CA ILE A 325 20.04 -6.12 -10.85
C ILE A 325 20.90 -5.24 -9.92
N GLN A 326 21.93 -4.59 -10.47
CA GLN A 326 22.82 -3.73 -9.68
C GLN A 326 22.04 -2.60 -9.01
N ARG A 327 21.18 -1.90 -9.75
CA ARG A 327 20.40 -0.80 -9.19
C ARG A 327 19.38 -1.28 -8.14
N GLY A 328 18.77 -2.45 -8.35
CA GLY A 328 17.91 -3.07 -7.33
C GLY A 328 18.69 -3.36 -6.04
N ASP A 329 19.90 -3.91 -6.15
CA ASP A 329 20.78 -4.21 -5.02
C ASP A 329 21.25 -2.94 -4.28
N GLU A 330 21.56 -1.87 -5.02
CA GLU A 330 21.88 -0.57 -4.44
C GLU A 330 20.71 -0.03 -3.58
N LEU A 331 19.48 -0.13 -4.07
CA LEU A 331 18.29 0.36 -3.37
C LEU A 331 18.00 -0.46 -2.11
N LEU A 332 18.09 -1.80 -2.16
CA LEU A 332 17.92 -2.62 -0.96
C LEU A 332 19.07 -2.38 0.05
N SER A 333 20.30 -2.22 -0.43
CA SER A 333 21.44 -1.89 0.44
C SER A 333 21.29 -0.52 1.12
N LEU A 334 20.63 0.44 0.46
CA LEU A 334 20.28 1.72 1.08
C LEU A 334 19.24 1.54 2.20
N ILE A 335 18.21 0.70 1.99
CA ILE A 335 17.24 0.36 3.04
C ILE A 335 17.94 -0.29 4.23
N ASP A 336 18.83 -1.25 3.99
CA ASP A 336 19.54 -1.99 5.03
C ASP A 336 20.34 -1.07 5.97
N LYS A 337 20.92 0.02 5.45
CA LYS A 337 21.67 1.02 6.24
C LYS A 337 20.83 1.71 7.32
N TYR A 338 19.52 1.78 7.13
CA TYR A 338 18.59 2.41 8.06
C TYR A 338 17.74 1.39 8.83
N THR A 339 18.09 0.11 8.79
CA THR A 339 17.49 -0.87 9.71
C THR A 339 18.03 -0.67 11.12
N ASN A 340 17.19 -0.92 12.12
CA ASN A 340 17.66 -0.93 13.51
C ASN A 340 18.41 -2.24 13.81
N GLU A 341 18.97 -2.37 15.02
CA GLU A 341 19.73 -3.56 15.46
C GLU A 341 18.92 -4.88 15.40
N ARG A 342 17.60 -4.81 15.32
CA ARG A 342 16.69 -5.96 15.20
C ARG A 342 16.35 -6.30 13.75
N GLY A 343 16.93 -5.58 12.79
CA GLY A 343 16.62 -5.69 11.36
C GLY A 343 15.26 -5.10 10.99
N GLU A 344 14.68 -4.23 11.82
CA GLU A 344 13.36 -3.64 11.59
C GLU A 344 13.48 -2.41 10.66
N ILE A 345 12.60 -2.34 9.67
CA ILE A 345 12.57 -1.32 8.63
C ILE A 345 11.51 -0.26 9.02
N PRO A 346 11.86 1.04 9.10
CA PRO A 346 10.89 2.11 9.34
C PRO A 346 9.91 2.29 8.17
N GLU A 347 8.84 3.05 8.42
CA GLU A 347 7.99 3.62 7.37
C GLU A 347 8.74 4.68 6.56
N HIS A 348 9.30 5.64 7.29
CA HIS A 348 9.76 6.91 6.76
C HIS A 348 11.00 7.39 7.51
N LEU A 349 11.84 8.13 6.81
CA LEU A 349 12.98 8.85 7.37
C LEU A 349 12.85 10.34 7.07
N SER A 350 13.33 11.17 7.98
CA SER A 350 13.67 12.56 7.69
C SER A 350 15.06 12.89 8.22
N THR A 351 15.62 14.01 7.79
CA THR A 351 16.81 14.54 8.47
C THR A 351 16.38 15.19 9.78
N CYS A 352 17.27 15.22 10.77
CA CYS A 352 16.99 15.85 12.07
C CYS A 352 16.56 17.32 11.88
N LYS A 353 17.26 18.05 11.02
CA LYS A 353 16.97 19.46 10.71
C LYS A 353 15.62 19.67 10.01
N ARG A 354 15.23 18.78 9.09
CA ARG A 354 13.91 18.84 8.43
C ARG A 354 12.78 18.53 9.40
N PHE A 355 12.98 17.57 10.30
CA PHE A 355 12.04 17.30 11.39
C PHE A 355 11.89 18.49 12.33
N GLU A 356 12.98 19.10 12.79
CA GLU A 356 12.95 20.32 13.61
C GLU A 356 12.22 21.46 12.90
N THR A 357 12.50 21.66 11.61
CA THR A 357 11.81 22.65 10.77
C THR A 357 10.30 22.38 10.68
N PHE A 358 9.90 21.11 10.52
CA PHE A 358 8.49 20.71 10.53
C PHE A 358 7.84 21.03 11.88
N ILE A 359 8.50 20.67 13.00
CA ILE A 359 8.00 20.94 14.34
C ILE A 359 7.76 22.44 14.55
N GLU A 360 8.69 23.27 14.10
CA GLU A 360 8.60 24.72 14.25
C GLU A 360 7.56 25.38 13.34
N LYS A 361 7.51 24.98 12.06
CA LYS A 361 6.74 25.70 11.05
C LYS A 361 5.35 25.13 10.81
N GLU A 362 5.12 23.84 11.05
CA GLU A 362 3.86 23.18 10.76
C GLU A 362 3.15 22.68 12.02
N TRP A 363 3.86 21.94 12.89
CA TRP A 363 3.22 21.41 14.10
C TRP A 363 2.88 22.50 15.12
N LYS A 364 3.87 23.30 15.56
CA LYS A 364 3.65 24.36 16.57
C LYS A 364 2.73 25.49 16.12
N THR A 365 2.59 25.70 14.81
CA THR A 365 1.71 26.72 14.23
C THR A 365 0.28 26.22 14.04
N GLY A 366 0.04 24.90 14.16
CA GLY A 366 -1.25 24.27 13.88
C GLY A 366 -1.50 23.95 12.40
N LEU A 367 -0.57 24.31 11.49
CA LEU A 367 -0.76 24.08 10.06
C LEU A 367 -0.82 22.59 9.69
N ASP A 368 -0.05 21.73 10.35
CA ASP A 368 -0.12 20.28 10.12
C ASP A 368 -1.50 19.72 10.53
N PHE A 369 -2.06 20.21 11.65
CA PHE A 369 -3.43 19.87 12.08
C PHE A 369 -4.48 20.35 11.08
N GLU A 370 -4.37 21.59 10.59
CA GLU A 370 -5.32 22.13 9.60
C GLU A 370 -5.35 21.31 8.30
N LYS A 371 -4.17 20.86 7.84
CA LYS A 371 -4.04 20.00 6.66
C LYS A 371 -4.61 18.61 6.92
N GLU A 372 -4.19 17.97 8.01
CA GLU A 372 -4.58 16.59 8.38
C GLU A 372 -6.09 16.45 8.59
N PHE A 373 -6.72 17.43 9.24
CA PHE A 373 -8.14 17.41 9.54
C PHE A 373 -8.95 18.34 8.64
N HIS A 374 -8.49 18.54 7.40
CA HIS A 374 -9.19 19.33 6.41
C HIS A 374 -10.56 18.69 6.07
N LYS A 375 -11.66 19.43 6.28
CA LYS A 375 -13.01 18.85 6.23
C LYS A 375 -13.37 18.04 4.97
N PRO A 376 -12.97 18.41 3.74
CA PRO A 376 -13.29 17.64 2.54
C PRO A 376 -12.73 16.21 2.52
N ILE A 377 -11.60 15.94 3.18
CA ILE A 377 -10.96 14.62 3.23
C ILE A 377 -11.47 13.74 4.38
N LEU A 378 -12.12 14.35 5.36
CA LEU A 378 -12.75 13.65 6.48
C LEU A 378 -14.06 12.97 6.05
N LEU A 379 -14.44 11.92 6.76
CA LEU A 379 -15.80 11.40 6.69
C LEU A 379 -16.80 12.50 7.06
N ASP A 380 -17.95 12.52 6.37
CA ASP A 380 -18.93 13.61 6.50
C ASP A 380 -19.42 13.76 7.94
N ASN A 381 -19.61 12.63 8.63
CA ASN A 381 -20.10 12.54 10.01
C ASN A 381 -19.04 12.04 11.01
N VAL A 382 -17.75 12.34 10.77
CA VAL A 382 -16.71 11.98 11.75
C VAL A 382 -16.96 12.69 13.08
N ASP A 383 -16.89 11.94 14.17
CA ASP A 383 -16.99 12.47 15.53
C ASP A 383 -15.76 13.33 15.86
N PHE A 384 -15.99 14.47 16.50
CA PHE A 384 -14.91 15.33 16.96
C PHE A 384 -13.99 14.62 17.97
N ASP A 385 -14.53 13.70 18.78
CA ASP A 385 -13.73 12.91 19.72
C ASP A 385 -12.69 12.05 18.99
N LYS A 386 -13.01 11.51 17.80
CA LYS A 386 -12.05 10.76 16.96
C LYS A 386 -10.94 11.65 16.41
N ILE A 387 -11.27 12.89 16.04
CA ILE A 387 -10.28 13.89 15.59
C ILE A 387 -9.34 14.23 16.75
N LEU A 388 -9.90 14.51 17.93
CA LEU A 388 -9.11 14.85 19.12
C LEU A 388 -8.21 13.69 19.56
N GLU A 389 -8.71 12.46 19.49
CA GLU A 389 -7.92 11.25 19.76
C GLU A 389 -6.72 11.15 18.80
N GLU A 390 -6.94 11.27 17.48
CA GLU A 390 -5.86 11.19 16.49
C GLU A 390 -4.85 12.32 16.64
N ALA A 391 -5.29 13.56 16.89
CA ALA A 391 -4.40 14.68 17.14
C ALA A 391 -3.52 14.47 18.39
N ASN A 392 -4.06 13.87 19.45
CA ASN A 392 -3.29 13.48 20.63
C ASN A 392 -2.31 12.33 20.33
N ASN A 393 -2.71 11.38 19.48
CA ASN A 393 -1.81 10.31 19.02
C ASN A 393 -0.65 10.87 18.19
N MET A 394 -0.90 11.81 17.29
CA MET A 394 0.11 12.55 16.54
C MET A 394 1.09 13.26 17.48
N ALA A 395 0.57 14.05 18.42
CA ALA A 395 1.37 14.81 19.37
C ALA A 395 2.35 13.90 20.14
N ARG A 396 1.82 12.80 20.71
CA ARG A 396 2.62 11.81 21.43
C ARG A 396 3.67 11.17 20.53
N SER A 397 3.29 10.77 19.32
CA SER A 397 4.21 10.17 18.37
C SER A 397 5.37 11.11 18.01
N TYR A 398 5.11 12.38 17.73
CA TYR A 398 6.16 13.34 17.41
C TYR A 398 7.10 13.58 18.59
N GLU A 399 6.56 13.68 19.80
CA GLU A 399 7.36 13.82 21.01
C GLU A 399 8.25 12.60 21.27
N GLU A 400 7.69 11.39 21.14
CA GLU A 400 8.43 10.15 21.38
C GLU A 400 9.50 9.91 20.32
N THR A 401 9.16 10.10 19.04
CA THR A 401 10.12 9.95 17.93
C THR A 401 11.27 10.94 18.06
N GLY A 402 10.98 12.21 18.37
CA GLY A 402 12.00 13.24 18.62
C GLY A 402 12.91 12.95 19.82
N LYS A 403 12.49 12.11 20.77
CA LYS A 403 13.31 11.72 21.93
C LYS A 403 14.09 10.43 21.73
N LYS A 404 13.49 9.44 21.05
CA LYS A 404 13.96 8.04 21.08
C LYS A 404 14.48 7.54 19.73
N CYS A 405 14.15 8.20 18.63
CA CYS A 405 14.39 7.69 17.28
C CYS A 405 15.25 8.63 16.43
N MET A 406 15.97 9.57 17.07
CA MET A 406 16.94 10.45 16.42
C MET A 406 18.35 9.86 16.50
N PHE A 407 19.01 9.81 15.35
CA PHE A 407 20.38 9.34 15.16
C PHE A 407 21.22 10.55 14.77
N LEU A 408 21.80 11.20 15.78
CA LEU A 408 22.51 12.46 15.60
C LEU A 408 23.87 12.24 14.94
N ASP A 409 24.13 13.01 13.88
CA ASP A 409 25.45 13.14 13.28
C ASP A 409 25.87 14.62 13.31
N LYS A 410 26.80 14.94 14.21
CA LYS A 410 27.32 16.31 14.39
C LYS A 410 28.23 16.75 13.24
N THR A 411 28.63 15.84 12.37
CA THR A 411 29.47 16.14 11.20
C THR A 411 28.65 16.42 9.94
N SER A 412 27.37 16.07 9.94
CA SER A 412 26.42 16.36 8.86
C SER A 412 25.73 17.72 9.08
N GLU A 413 25.62 18.53 8.03
CA GLU A 413 24.85 19.79 8.05
C GLU A 413 23.36 19.59 8.36
N GLU A 414 22.85 18.38 8.11
CA GLU A 414 21.46 17.98 8.31
C GLU A 414 21.21 17.34 9.68
N GLY A 415 22.28 17.19 10.49
CA GLY A 415 22.23 16.75 11.89
C GLY A 415 21.99 15.26 12.09
N GLY A 416 22.11 14.45 11.03
CA GLY A 416 21.79 13.02 11.01
C GLY A 416 20.37 12.73 10.54
N TYR A 417 19.76 11.66 11.04
CA TYR A 417 18.43 11.22 10.59
C TYR A 417 17.52 10.81 11.75
N ILE A 418 16.22 10.78 11.47
CA ILE A 418 15.17 10.34 12.38
C ILE A 418 14.31 9.26 11.71
N GLN A 419 13.89 8.25 12.49
CA GLN A 419 13.09 7.12 12.01
C GLN A 419 11.66 7.17 12.54
N PHE A 420 10.68 6.89 11.68
CA PHE A 420 9.26 6.85 12.02
C PHE A 420 8.65 5.46 11.83
N ALA A 421 7.74 5.09 12.74
CA ALA A 421 6.98 3.85 12.74
C ALA A 421 7.84 2.59 12.45
N THR A 422 8.78 2.28 13.35
CA THR A 422 9.69 1.13 13.22
C THR A 422 9.27 -0.03 14.14
N PRO A 423 9.03 -1.25 13.64
CA PRO A 423 8.88 -1.62 12.23
C PRO A 423 7.56 -1.13 11.63
N LEU A 424 7.56 -0.86 10.32
CA LEU A 424 6.35 -0.84 9.50
C LEU A 424 6.21 -2.19 8.79
N MET A 425 5.07 -2.85 8.96
CA MET A 425 4.77 -4.14 8.35
C MET A 425 4.90 -4.08 6.81
N TRP A 426 4.35 -3.02 6.20
CA TRP A 426 4.36 -2.85 4.75
C TRP A 426 5.77 -2.72 4.17
N SER A 427 6.69 -2.01 4.84
CA SER A 427 8.09 -1.93 4.41
C SER A 427 8.76 -3.31 4.32
N HIS A 428 8.47 -4.19 5.28
CA HIS A 428 8.96 -5.57 5.26
C HIS A 428 8.33 -6.42 4.16
N VAL A 429 7.04 -6.24 3.90
CA VAL A 429 6.34 -6.92 2.80
C VAL A 429 6.97 -6.56 1.45
N GLU A 430 7.18 -5.27 1.18
CA GLU A 430 7.70 -4.84 -0.12
C GLU A 430 9.19 -5.19 -0.31
N TYR A 431 9.97 -5.19 0.78
CA TYR A 431 11.34 -5.71 0.75
C TYR A 431 11.34 -7.21 0.40
N ALA A 432 10.52 -8.01 1.09
CA ALA A 432 10.41 -9.44 0.81
C ALA A 432 9.95 -9.72 -0.63
N ARG A 433 9.03 -8.91 -1.16
CA ARG A 433 8.64 -8.97 -2.58
C ARG A 433 9.80 -8.64 -3.52
N ALA A 434 10.65 -7.67 -3.19
CA ALA A 434 11.85 -7.36 -3.97
C ALA A 434 12.79 -8.56 -4.07
N LEU A 435 13.00 -9.28 -2.96
CA LEU A 435 13.79 -10.53 -2.95
C LEU A 435 13.19 -11.61 -3.86
N LEU A 436 11.86 -11.76 -3.87
CA LEU A 436 11.18 -12.70 -4.76
C LEU A 436 11.40 -12.32 -6.24
N VAL A 437 11.23 -11.03 -6.59
CA VAL A 437 11.46 -10.56 -7.96
C VAL A 437 12.93 -10.73 -8.37
N LYS A 438 13.89 -10.43 -7.49
CA LYS A 438 15.33 -10.69 -7.71
C LYS A 438 15.58 -12.17 -8.03
N SER A 439 14.89 -13.08 -7.35
CA SER A 439 14.96 -14.53 -7.57
C SER A 439 14.18 -15.03 -8.81
N LYS A 440 13.67 -14.10 -9.64
CA LYS A 440 12.83 -14.37 -10.82
C LYS A 440 11.56 -15.16 -10.52
N ASP A 441 11.13 -15.21 -9.26
CA ASP A 441 9.78 -15.64 -8.92
C ASP A 441 8.97 -14.36 -9.01
N TRP A 442 8.34 -14.05 -10.15
CA TRP A 442 7.44 -12.90 -10.33
C TRP A 442 6.16 -13.29 -11.08
N TRP A 443 5.06 -12.63 -10.75
CA TRP A 443 3.72 -12.95 -11.27
C TRP A 443 3.42 -12.17 -12.55
N LYS A 444 2.51 -12.68 -13.39
CA LYS A 444 1.72 -11.85 -14.30
C LYS A 444 0.24 -11.99 -13.92
N ILE A 445 -0.52 -10.88 -13.94
CA ILE A 445 -1.99 -10.97 -14.00
C ILE A 445 -2.31 -11.44 -15.41
N HIS A 446 -3.14 -12.46 -15.52
CA HIS A 446 -3.61 -12.95 -16.80
C HIS A 446 -4.84 -12.18 -17.27
#